data_AF-A0A9E5RR92-F1
#
_entry.id   AF-A0A9E5RR92-F1
#
_cell.length_a   1.000
_cell.length_b   1.000
_cell.length_c   1.000
_cell.angle_alpha   90.00
_cell.angle_beta   90.00
_cell.angle_gamma   90.00
#
_symmetry.space_group_name_H-M   'P 1'
#
loop_
_entity.id
_entity.type
_entity.pdbx_description
1 polymer ?
#
loop_
_entity_poly.entity_id
_entity_poly.type
_entity_poly.pdbx_seq_one_letter_code
_entity_poly.pdbx_strand_id
1 'polypeptide(L)'
;MKFNLCRASIAAIAIITSLTSLTASVKAQETQPLVPLELYWSSQREDNFVTATLEGKNSAEEAGYGYARTEACVFRKQKPGTVPLNLYWSAQRGDNFTTATNVGVRSAKEAGYTFARVEGYVFRQQQPGTVPLNLYWSAQRGDNFTTATSEGAASAKEAGYTFARVEGYVFPASQCQ
;
A
#
# COMPACT_ATOMS: atom_id res chain seq x y z
N MET A 1 -82.19 -21.89 51.32
CA MET A 1 -82.14 -20.75 50.37
C MET A 1 -80.71 -20.20 50.40
N LYS A 2 -80.05 -20.13 49.24
CA LYS A 2 -78.58 -19.99 49.09
C LYS A 2 -78.16 -18.51 49.17
N PHE A 3 -77.06 -18.25 49.88
CA PHE A 3 -76.37 -16.96 49.97
C PHE A 3 -75.55 -16.69 48.70
N ASN A 4 -75.64 -15.46 48.17
CA ASN A 4 -74.82 -14.97 47.06
C ASN A 4 -73.51 -14.38 47.60
N LEU A 5 -72.36 -14.90 47.13
CA LEU A 5 -71.07 -14.26 47.29
C LEU A 5 -70.69 -13.50 46.01
N CYS A 6 -70.45 -12.20 46.17
CA CYS A 6 -69.91 -11.29 45.18
C CYS A 6 -68.39 -11.53 45.04
N ARG A 7 -67.88 -11.79 43.84
CA ARG A 7 -66.43 -11.90 43.58
C ARG A 7 -65.91 -10.59 43.00
N ALA A 8 -65.00 -9.95 43.74
CA ALA A 8 -64.22 -8.80 43.30
C ALA A 8 -63.18 -9.23 42.24
N SER A 9 -63.04 -8.44 41.17
CA SER A 9 -62.00 -8.62 40.16
C SER A 9 -60.82 -7.70 40.48
N ILE A 10 -59.63 -8.28 40.63
CA ILE A 10 -58.37 -7.55 40.80
C ILE A 10 -57.81 -7.27 39.40
N ALA A 11 -57.68 -5.99 39.03
CA ALA A 11 -56.97 -5.58 37.82
C ALA A 11 -55.46 -5.57 38.09
N ALA A 12 -54.70 -6.39 37.36
CA ALA A 12 -53.25 -6.38 37.40
C ALA A 12 -52.70 -5.27 36.49
N ILE A 13 -51.91 -4.35 37.06
CA ILE A 13 -51.18 -3.32 36.32
C ILE A 13 -49.86 -3.95 35.84
N ALA A 14 -49.70 -4.12 34.53
CA ALA A 14 -48.43 -4.51 33.91
C ALA A 14 -47.58 -3.26 33.64
N ILE A 15 -46.46 -3.13 34.36
CA ILE A 15 -45.44 -2.11 34.10
C ILE A 15 -44.56 -2.62 32.96
N ILE A 16 -44.68 -2.01 31.78
CA ILE A 16 -43.81 -2.31 30.63
C ILE A 16 -42.57 -1.43 30.77
N THR A 17 -41.47 -1.99 31.27
CA THR A 17 -40.14 -1.38 31.15
C THR A 17 -39.53 -1.79 29.82
N SER A 18 -39.60 -0.91 28.83
CA SER A 18 -38.92 -1.10 27.54
C SER A 18 -37.42 -0.86 27.72
N LEU A 19 -36.65 -1.94 27.77
CA LEU A 19 -35.19 -1.90 27.77
C LEU A 19 -34.71 -1.75 26.32
N THR A 20 -34.32 -0.54 25.92
CA THR A 20 -33.68 -0.30 24.61
C THR A 20 -32.21 -0.71 24.69
N SER A 21 -31.89 -1.88 24.15
CA SER A 21 -30.50 -2.32 23.96
C SER A 21 -29.85 -1.50 22.84
N LEU A 22 -28.95 -0.58 23.19
CA LEU A 22 -28.01 0.01 22.23
C LEU A 22 -26.96 -1.03 21.86
N THR A 23 -27.09 -1.65 20.69
CA THR A 23 -25.99 -2.40 20.10
C THR A 23 -25.01 -1.41 19.48
N ALA A 24 -23.93 -1.11 20.19
CA ALA A 24 -22.77 -0.49 19.58
C ALA A 24 -22.22 -1.46 18.52
N SER A 25 -22.38 -1.11 17.25
CA SER A 25 -21.76 -1.85 16.14
C SER A 25 -20.26 -1.54 16.15
N VAL A 26 -19.46 -2.39 16.79
CA VAL A 26 -18.01 -2.39 16.58
C VAL A 26 -17.78 -2.87 15.15
N LYS A 27 -17.55 -1.94 14.23
CA LYS A 27 -17.12 -2.26 12.88
C LYS A 27 -15.75 -2.93 13.00
N ALA A 28 -15.67 -4.23 12.76
CA ALA A 28 -14.40 -4.93 12.66
C ALA A 28 -13.55 -4.19 11.62
N GLN A 29 -12.45 -3.59 12.07
CA GLN A 29 -11.48 -2.99 11.17
C GLN A 29 -10.83 -4.16 10.42
N GLU A 30 -11.30 -4.44 9.20
CA GLU A 30 -10.61 -5.34 8.29
C GLU A 30 -9.16 -4.86 8.22
N THR A 31 -8.23 -5.65 8.77
CA THR A 31 -6.81 -5.44 8.55
C THR A 31 -6.60 -5.54 7.05
N GLN A 32 -6.34 -4.40 6.40
CA GLN A 32 -6.09 -4.38 4.97
C GLN A 32 -4.90 -5.30 4.72
N PRO A 33 -4.95 -6.21 3.73
CA PRO A 33 -3.85 -7.14 3.47
C PRO A 33 -2.70 -6.39 2.79
N LEU A 34 -2.02 -5.57 3.58
CA LEU A 34 -0.87 -4.76 3.20
C LEU A 34 0.39 -5.62 3.29
N VAL A 35 1.35 -5.29 2.44
CA VAL A 35 2.70 -5.84 2.46
C VAL A 35 3.71 -4.69 2.39
N PRO A 36 4.88 -4.83 3.00
CA PRO A 36 5.91 -3.80 2.93
C PRO A 36 6.41 -3.67 1.48
N LEU A 37 6.60 -2.43 1.06
CA LEU A 37 7.35 -2.06 -0.13
C LEU A 37 8.75 -1.67 0.35
N GLU A 38 9.72 -2.52 0.06
CA GLU A 38 11.07 -2.48 0.60
C GLU A 38 12.04 -1.99 -0.48
N LEU A 39 12.91 -1.06 -0.11
CA LEU A 39 14.02 -0.59 -0.92
C LEU A 39 15.27 -1.41 -0.59
N TYR A 40 15.96 -1.83 -1.64
CA TYR A 40 17.24 -2.49 -1.62
C TYR A 40 18.27 -1.63 -2.37
N TRP A 41 19.52 -1.63 -1.92
CA TRP A 41 20.61 -0.84 -2.48
C TRP A 41 21.84 -1.70 -2.78
N SER A 42 22.47 -1.47 -3.92
CA SER A 42 23.76 -2.06 -4.26
C SER A 42 24.80 -0.97 -4.49
N SER A 43 25.82 -0.91 -3.62
CA SER A 43 26.95 0.02 -3.81
C SER A 43 27.81 -0.36 -5.01
N GLN A 44 27.88 -1.63 -5.37
CA GLN A 44 28.63 -2.10 -6.54
C GLN A 44 27.99 -1.62 -7.85
N ARG A 45 26.66 -1.52 -7.89
CA ARG A 45 25.90 -1.09 -9.07
C ARG A 45 25.49 0.38 -9.04
N GLU A 46 25.67 1.04 -7.90
CA GLU A 46 25.12 2.35 -7.59
C GLU A 46 23.60 2.44 -7.86
N ASP A 47 22.88 1.36 -7.55
CA ASP A 47 21.51 1.13 -7.99
C ASP A 47 20.53 0.80 -6.85
N ASN A 48 19.28 1.23 -7.04
CA ASN A 48 18.15 1.06 -6.13
C ASN A 48 17.12 0.10 -6.70
N PHE A 49 16.66 -0.86 -5.91
CA PHE A 49 15.58 -1.77 -6.29
C PHE A 49 14.49 -1.78 -5.24
N VAL A 50 13.28 -1.33 -5.61
CA VAL A 50 12.10 -1.37 -4.73
C VAL A 50 11.16 -2.53 -5.10
N THR A 51 10.81 -3.36 -4.11
CA THR A 51 10.02 -4.59 -4.27
C THR A 51 9.05 -4.79 -3.10
N ALA A 52 7.91 -5.42 -3.34
CA ALA A 52 6.96 -5.81 -2.28
C ALA A 52 6.65 -7.32 -2.32
N THR A 53 7.30 -8.06 -3.21
CA THR A 53 7.16 -9.51 -3.36
C THR A 53 8.33 -10.26 -2.76
N LEU A 54 8.07 -11.49 -2.30
CA LEU A 54 9.12 -12.41 -1.87
C LEU A 54 10.08 -12.73 -3.02
N GLU A 55 9.55 -12.87 -4.24
CA GLU A 55 10.36 -13.09 -5.44
C GLU A 55 11.31 -11.91 -5.72
N GLY A 56 10.82 -10.67 -5.63
CA GLY A 56 11.68 -9.51 -5.80
C GLY A 56 12.69 -9.34 -4.67
N LYS A 57 12.34 -9.65 -3.42
CA LYS A 57 13.30 -9.72 -2.32
C LYS A 57 14.43 -10.72 -2.62
N ASN A 58 14.08 -11.94 -3.00
CA ASN A 58 15.08 -12.96 -3.35
C ASN A 58 15.94 -12.50 -4.54
N SER A 59 15.32 -11.91 -5.56
CA SER A 59 16.04 -11.36 -6.73
C SER A 59 17.04 -10.27 -6.32
N ALA A 60 16.69 -9.40 -5.36
CA ALA A 60 17.56 -8.35 -4.86
C ALA A 60 18.77 -8.96 -4.11
N GLU A 61 18.50 -9.89 -3.20
CA GLU A 61 19.53 -10.55 -2.39
C GLU A 61 20.49 -11.39 -3.26
N GLU A 62 19.97 -12.16 -4.21
CA GLU A 62 20.76 -12.93 -5.18
C GLU A 62 21.62 -12.04 -6.08
N ALA A 63 21.13 -10.84 -6.42
CA ALA A 63 21.86 -9.86 -7.21
C ALA A 63 22.85 -9.00 -6.39
N GLY A 64 22.95 -9.24 -5.08
CA GLY A 64 23.90 -8.58 -4.17
C GLY A 64 23.43 -7.21 -3.67
N TYR A 65 22.13 -6.93 -3.67
CA TYR A 65 21.57 -5.74 -3.04
C TYR A 65 21.32 -6.02 -1.55
N GLY A 66 21.63 -5.04 -0.70
CA GLY A 66 21.29 -5.06 0.71
C GLY A 66 19.97 -4.34 0.98
N TYR A 67 19.18 -4.85 1.93
CA TYR A 67 18.01 -4.13 2.42
C TYR A 67 18.42 -2.74 2.94
N ALA A 68 17.74 -1.70 2.47
CA ALA A 68 17.97 -0.33 2.88
C ALA A 68 16.88 0.14 3.86
N ARG A 69 15.60 0.04 3.48
CA ARG A 69 14.46 0.53 4.27
C ARG A 69 13.12 0.02 3.75
N THR A 70 12.08 0.11 4.57
CA THR A 70 10.69 0.05 4.13
C THR A 70 10.24 1.43 3.67
N GLU A 71 9.87 1.55 2.40
CA GLU A 71 9.37 2.79 1.81
C GLU A 71 7.90 3.05 2.17
N ALA A 72 7.09 2.00 2.12
CA ALA A 72 5.64 2.11 2.27
C ALA A 72 4.99 0.74 2.52
N CYS A 73 3.67 0.73 2.60
CA CYS A 73 2.85 -0.47 2.55
C CYS A 73 1.91 -0.39 1.34
N VAL A 74 1.84 -1.48 0.57
CA VAL A 74 1.00 -1.60 -0.62
C VAL A 74 0.02 -2.75 -0.45
N PHE A 75 -1.10 -2.73 -1.19
CA PHE A 75 -2.03 -3.86 -1.13
C PHE A 75 -1.43 -5.07 -1.87
N ARG A 76 -1.51 -6.25 -1.26
CA ARG A 76 -1.12 -7.51 -1.92
C ARG A 76 -2.04 -7.87 -3.10
N LYS A 77 -3.33 -7.55 -2.98
CA LYS A 77 -4.37 -7.85 -3.98
C LYS A 77 -5.04 -6.57 -4.42
N GLN A 78 -5.56 -6.55 -5.65
CA GLN A 78 -6.29 -5.40 -6.17
C GLN A 78 -7.49 -5.04 -5.29
N LYS A 79 -7.73 -3.74 -5.11
CA LYS A 79 -8.85 -3.17 -4.37
C LYS A 79 -9.49 -2.07 -5.23
N PRO A 80 -10.75 -1.67 -4.97
CA PRO A 80 -11.35 -0.53 -5.65
C PRO A 80 -10.47 0.72 -5.55
N GLY A 81 -10.28 1.42 -6.67
CA GLY A 81 -9.46 2.64 -6.74
C GLY A 81 -7.95 2.41 -6.80
N THR A 82 -7.47 1.15 -6.77
CA THR A 82 -6.05 0.84 -6.90
C THR A 82 -5.66 0.42 -8.32
N VAL A 83 -4.38 0.65 -8.64
CA VAL A 83 -3.72 0.25 -9.89
C VAL A 83 -2.51 -0.62 -9.56
N PRO A 84 -2.07 -1.50 -10.47
CA PRO A 84 -0.88 -2.32 -10.23
C PRO A 84 0.38 -1.45 -10.19
N LEU A 85 1.24 -1.72 -9.23
CA LEU A 85 2.62 -1.26 -9.18
C LEU A 85 3.47 -2.32 -9.88
N ASN A 86 3.91 -2.00 -11.09
CA ASN A 86 4.58 -2.95 -11.97
C ASN A 86 6.09 -2.79 -11.85
N LEU A 87 6.80 -3.90 -11.78
CA LEU A 87 8.24 -3.97 -11.98
C LEU A 87 8.55 -4.27 -13.44
N TYR A 88 9.52 -3.54 -13.97
CA TYR A 88 10.12 -3.74 -15.28
C TYR A 88 11.63 -3.99 -15.12
N TRP A 89 12.18 -4.87 -15.97
CA TRP A 89 13.61 -5.23 -15.97
C TRP A 89 14.24 -4.95 -17.33
N SER A 90 15.46 -4.39 -17.32
CA SER A 90 16.29 -4.27 -18.53
C SER A 90 17.59 -5.03 -18.36
N ALA A 91 17.73 -6.16 -19.05
CA ALA A 91 18.99 -6.92 -19.07
C ALA A 91 20.14 -6.12 -19.69
N GLN A 92 19.86 -5.23 -20.64
CA GLN A 92 20.85 -4.36 -21.26
C GLN A 92 21.43 -3.36 -20.26
N ARG A 93 20.60 -2.85 -19.35
CA ARG A 93 21.01 -1.85 -18.34
C ARG A 93 21.41 -2.47 -17.01
N GLY A 94 21.01 -3.72 -16.76
CA GLY A 94 21.14 -4.34 -15.46
C GLY A 94 20.25 -3.67 -14.40
N ASP A 95 19.12 -3.11 -14.82
CA ASP A 95 18.33 -2.14 -14.04
C ASP A 95 16.85 -2.53 -13.87
N ASN A 96 16.28 -2.12 -12.73
CA ASN A 96 14.89 -2.31 -12.32
C ASN A 96 14.11 -0.99 -12.34
N PHE A 97 12.92 -1.01 -12.91
CA PHE A 97 12.03 0.16 -12.90
C PHE A 97 10.63 -0.18 -12.38
N THR A 98 10.30 0.34 -11.20
CA THR A 98 9.00 0.16 -10.56
C THR A 98 8.08 1.37 -10.78
N THR A 99 6.94 1.17 -11.45
CA THR A 99 5.99 2.22 -11.87
C THR A 99 4.53 1.77 -11.84
N ALA A 100 3.61 2.69 -11.51
CA ALA A 100 2.17 2.44 -11.49
C ALA A 100 1.39 3.33 -12.49
N THR A 101 2.05 4.30 -13.12
CA THR A 101 1.43 5.20 -14.09
C THR A 101 1.50 4.68 -15.52
N ASN A 102 0.51 5.01 -16.34
CA ASN A 102 0.54 4.71 -17.78
C ASN A 102 1.74 5.37 -18.48
N VAL A 103 2.15 6.56 -18.02
CA VAL A 103 3.35 7.25 -18.52
C VAL A 103 4.60 6.44 -18.21
N GLY A 104 4.78 5.99 -16.96
CA GLY A 104 5.95 5.18 -16.63
C GLY A 104 5.96 3.81 -17.31
N VAL A 105 4.81 3.13 -17.42
CA VAL A 105 4.69 1.89 -18.21
C VAL A 105 5.12 2.11 -19.67
N ARG A 106 4.73 3.23 -20.27
CA ARG A 106 5.14 3.60 -21.63
C ARG A 106 6.64 3.88 -21.70
N SER A 107 7.17 4.69 -20.78
CA SER A 107 8.60 5.02 -20.71
C SER A 107 9.47 3.77 -20.52
N ALA A 108 9.05 2.81 -19.69
CA ALA A 108 9.74 1.54 -19.50
C ALA A 108 9.87 0.77 -20.82
N LYS A 109 8.75 0.62 -21.54
CA LYS A 109 8.72 -0.10 -22.83
C LYS A 109 9.53 0.60 -23.91
N GLU A 110 9.40 1.93 -24.02
CA GLU A 110 10.17 2.73 -24.98
C GLU A 110 11.68 2.68 -24.68
N ALA A 111 12.07 2.54 -23.41
CA ALA A 111 13.46 2.38 -22.98
C ALA A 111 13.96 0.91 -23.05
N GLY A 112 13.16 -0.02 -23.56
CA GLY A 112 13.54 -1.42 -23.76
C GLY A 112 13.44 -2.31 -22.52
N TYR A 113 12.75 -1.87 -21.46
CA TYR A 113 12.48 -2.74 -20.31
C TYR A 113 11.34 -3.69 -20.63
N THR A 114 11.43 -4.89 -20.08
CA THR A 114 10.39 -5.92 -20.16
C THR A 114 9.64 -6.00 -18.84
N PHE A 115 8.31 -6.18 -18.91
CA PHE A 115 7.51 -6.40 -17.71
C PHE A 115 8.01 -7.64 -16.97
N ALA A 116 8.31 -7.50 -15.68
CA ALA A 116 8.73 -8.60 -14.82
C ALA A 116 7.52 -9.14 -14.03
N ARG A 117 6.88 -8.29 -13.22
CA ARG A 117 5.80 -8.69 -12.30
C ARG A 117 5.03 -7.51 -11.73
N VAL A 118 3.95 -7.81 -11.03
CA VAL A 118 3.23 -6.85 -10.17
C VAL A 118 3.78 -6.98 -8.76
N GLU A 119 4.34 -5.87 -8.23
CA GLU A 119 4.86 -5.81 -6.86
C GLU A 119 3.74 -5.60 -5.84
N GLY A 120 2.65 -4.95 -6.24
CA GLY A 120 1.48 -4.75 -5.41
C GLY A 120 0.48 -3.82 -6.07
N TYR A 121 -0.44 -3.26 -5.29
CA TYR A 121 -1.42 -2.31 -5.78
C TYR A 121 -1.43 -1.04 -4.93
N VAL A 122 -1.46 0.11 -5.59
CA VAL A 122 -1.41 1.45 -4.98
C VAL A 122 -2.63 2.27 -5.39
N PHE A 123 -3.06 3.21 -4.56
CA PHE A 123 -4.17 4.08 -4.95
C PHE A 123 -3.76 5.01 -6.10
N ARG A 124 -4.64 5.16 -7.08
CA ARG A 124 -4.43 6.11 -8.19
C ARG A 124 -4.53 7.57 -7.72
N GLN A 125 -5.40 7.84 -6.76
CA GLN A 125 -5.70 9.17 -6.23
C GLN A 125 -5.49 9.17 -4.73
N GLN A 126 -5.10 10.32 -4.17
CA GLN A 126 -4.83 10.46 -2.74
C GLN A 126 -6.04 10.03 -1.91
N GLN A 127 -5.80 9.17 -0.92
CA GLN A 127 -6.78 8.75 0.08
C GLN A 127 -6.37 9.23 1.48
N PRO A 128 -7.32 9.35 2.43
CA PRO A 128 -6.97 9.62 3.83
C PRO A 128 -5.93 8.63 4.36
N GLY A 129 -4.89 9.15 5.03
CA GLY A 129 -3.82 8.34 5.61
C GLY A 129 -2.76 7.83 4.62
N THR A 130 -2.82 8.25 3.36
CA THR A 130 -1.80 7.88 2.34
C THR A 130 -0.83 9.02 2.04
N VAL A 131 0.37 8.63 1.57
CA VAL A 131 1.45 9.52 1.12
C VAL A 131 1.77 9.25 -0.36
N PRO A 132 2.32 10.21 -1.10
CA PRO A 132 2.70 9.99 -2.49
C PRO A 132 3.88 9.01 -2.59
N LEU A 133 3.77 8.03 -3.49
CA LEU A 133 4.88 7.24 -3.99
C LEU A 133 5.50 8.01 -5.16
N ASN A 134 6.66 8.61 -4.94
CA ASN A 134 7.33 9.48 -5.89
C ASN A 134 8.33 8.70 -6.73
N LEU A 135 8.45 9.05 -8.00
CA LEU A 135 9.54 8.66 -8.87
C LEU A 135 10.50 9.85 -9.05
N TYR A 136 11.79 9.55 -8.96
CA TYR A 136 12.88 10.42 -9.35
C TYR A 136 13.67 9.79 -10.50
N TRP A 137 14.28 10.62 -11.34
CA TRP A 137 15.05 10.21 -12.52
C TRP A 137 16.44 10.85 -12.51
N SER A 138 17.46 10.07 -12.85
CA SER A 138 18.81 10.56 -13.11
C SER A 138 19.20 10.32 -14.57
N ALA A 139 19.33 11.39 -15.35
CA ALA A 139 19.81 11.29 -16.72
C ALA A 139 21.28 10.85 -16.79
N GLN A 140 22.09 11.21 -15.79
CA GLN A 140 23.50 10.82 -15.70
C GLN A 140 23.66 9.31 -15.50
N ARG A 141 22.79 8.71 -14.68
CA ARG A 141 22.82 7.26 -14.38
C ARG A 141 21.94 6.45 -15.31
N GLY A 142 21.00 7.10 -16.01
CA GLY A 142 19.98 6.41 -16.79
C GLY A 142 19.03 5.59 -15.92
N ASP A 143 18.77 6.06 -14.69
CA ASP A 143 18.20 5.27 -13.60
C ASP A 143 17.00 5.96 -12.91
N ASN A 144 16.12 5.13 -12.33
CA ASN A 144 14.86 5.47 -11.66
C ASN A 144 14.93 5.19 -10.15
N PHE A 145 14.53 6.16 -9.33
CA PHE A 145 14.40 5.97 -7.87
C PHE A 145 12.93 6.16 -7.45
N THR A 146 12.27 5.08 -7.03
CA THR A 146 10.90 5.12 -6.51
C THR A 146 10.89 5.08 -4.97
N THR A 147 10.32 6.11 -4.33
CA THR A 147 10.34 6.29 -2.86
C THR A 147 9.08 6.96 -2.34
N ALA A 148 8.65 6.60 -1.12
CA ALA A 148 7.53 7.24 -0.43
C ALA A 148 7.97 7.92 0.88
N THR A 149 9.24 7.77 1.27
CA THR A 149 9.78 8.37 2.49
C THR A 149 10.45 9.72 2.22
N SER A 150 10.45 10.59 3.24
CA SER A 150 11.23 11.83 3.19
C SER A 150 12.73 11.56 3.11
N GLU A 151 13.19 10.48 3.75
CA GLU A 151 14.58 10.05 3.74
C GLU A 151 15.01 9.56 2.35
N GLY A 152 14.23 8.70 1.69
CA GLY A 152 14.52 8.26 0.32
C GLY A 152 14.44 9.41 -0.69
N ALA A 153 13.51 10.35 -0.52
CA ALA A 153 13.46 11.58 -1.32
C ALA A 153 14.70 12.46 -1.12
N ALA A 154 15.27 12.51 0.09
CA ALA A 154 16.53 13.21 0.35
C ALA A 154 17.70 12.49 -0.30
N SER A 155 17.81 11.16 -0.13
CA SER A 155 18.85 10.33 -0.77
C SER A 155 18.83 10.43 -2.29
N ALA A 156 17.66 10.42 -2.92
CA ALA A 156 17.54 10.59 -4.36
C ALA A 156 18.09 11.96 -4.82
N LYS A 157 17.74 13.04 -4.12
CA LYS A 157 18.23 14.40 -4.45
C LYS A 157 19.73 14.55 -4.22
N GLU A 158 20.24 14.01 -3.12
CA GLU A 158 21.68 14.03 -2.81
C GLU A 158 22.48 13.26 -3.87
N ALA A 159 21.93 12.15 -4.38
CA ALA A 159 22.51 11.38 -5.49
C ALA A 159 22.28 12.00 -6.88
N GLY A 160 21.71 13.21 -6.97
CA GLY A 160 21.54 13.94 -8.23
C GLY A 160 20.30 13.55 -9.05
N TYR A 161 19.34 12.81 -8.48
CA TYR A 161 18.08 12.51 -9.15
C TYR A 161 17.13 13.70 -9.04
N THR A 162 16.34 13.91 -10.09
CA THR A 162 15.32 14.97 -10.15
C THR A 162 13.94 14.36 -10.03
N PHE A 163 13.03 15.02 -9.30
CA PHE A 163 11.65 14.55 -9.20
C PHE A 163 11.02 14.45 -10.60
N ALA A 164 10.47 13.29 -10.92
CA ALA A 164 9.82 13.02 -12.19
C ALA A 164 8.30 13.13 -12.07
N ARG A 165 7.69 12.39 -11.13
CA ARG A 165 6.23 12.33 -10.94
C ARG A 165 5.82 11.55 -9.70
N VAL A 166 4.53 11.63 -9.37
CA VAL A 166 3.87 10.70 -8.44
C VAL A 166 3.42 9.47 -9.20
N GLU A 167 3.83 8.29 -8.76
CA GLU A 167 3.42 6.99 -9.31
C GLU A 167 2.08 6.52 -8.75
N GLY A 168 1.75 6.92 -7.52
CA GLY A 168 0.49 6.61 -6.86
C GLY A 168 0.52 7.05 -5.40
N TYR A 169 -0.43 6.55 -4.61
CA TYR A 169 -0.52 6.84 -3.19
C TYR A 169 -0.57 5.55 -2.38
N VAL A 170 0.23 5.52 -1.32
CA VAL A 170 0.53 4.33 -0.51
C VAL A 170 0.38 4.65 0.97
N PHE A 171 0.17 3.62 1.79
CA PHE A 171 0.22 3.83 3.23
C PHE A 171 1.68 4.01 3.69
N PRO A 172 1.96 4.91 4.63
CA PRO A 172 3.30 5.04 5.21
C PRO A 172 3.79 3.73 5.81
N ALA A 173 5.11 3.52 5.84
CA ALA A 173 5.74 2.32 6.42
C ALA A 173 5.26 1.99 7.85
N SER A 174 4.90 3.00 8.65
CA SER A 174 4.37 2.82 10.00
C SER A 174 3.01 2.10 10.08
N GLN A 175 2.33 1.93 8.93
CA GLN A 175 1.04 1.25 8.84
C GLN A 175 1.14 -0.18 8.28
N CYS A 176 2.35 -0.74 8.18
CA CYS A 176 2.56 -2.13 7.79
C CYS A 176 2.33 -3.02 9.03
N GLN A 177 1.07 -3.17 9.45
CA GLN A 177 0.67 -4.02 10.58
C GLN A 177 -0.19 -5.18 10.13
#